data_AF-A0A3B8HRQ0-F1
#
_entry.id   AF-A0A3B8HRQ0-F1
#
_cell.length_a   1.000
_cell.length_b   1.000
_cell.length_c   1.000
_cell.angle_alpha   90.00
_cell.angle_beta   90.00
_cell.angle_gamma   90.00
#
_symmetry.space_group_name_H-M   'P 1'
#
loop_
_entity.id
_entity.type
_entity.pdbx_description
1 polymer ?
#
loop_
_entity_poly.entity_id
_entity_poly.type
_entity_poly.pdbx_seq_one_letter_code
_entity_poly.pdbx_strand_id
1 'polypeptide(L)'
;MKFLGIENFRLTDRNKANGDAVFEVEGQLVKADFIFYLQGEDCLSIRVGRHDTRLSTKELESYLKDNSLALRKLVKPEVERVRRERREQLNN
;
A
#
# COMPACT_ATOMS: atom_id res chain seq x y z
N MET A 1 -13.48 11.07 -4.47
CA MET A 1 -12.79 10.03 -3.69
C MET A 1 -11.92 10.70 -2.63
N LYS A 2 -12.00 10.26 -1.37
CA LYS A 2 -11.14 10.75 -0.27
C LYS A 2 -10.33 9.61 0.31
N PHE A 3 -9.01 9.75 0.38
CA PHE A 3 -8.13 8.75 0.99
C PHE A 3 -8.18 8.85 2.52
N LEU A 4 -8.29 7.70 3.18
CA LEU A 4 -8.36 7.61 4.64
C LEU A 4 -7.11 6.97 5.26
N GLY A 5 -6.44 6.06 4.54
CA GLY A 5 -5.24 5.40 5.06
C GLY A 5 -4.92 4.10 4.34
N ILE A 6 -3.86 3.45 4.82
CA ILE A 6 -3.48 2.09 4.42
C ILE A 6 -3.71 1.16 5.61
N GLU A 7 -4.36 0.03 5.37
CA GLU A 7 -4.56 -1.05 6.34
C GLU A 7 -3.94 -2.36 5.84
N ASN A 8 -3.88 -3.39 6.69
CA ASN A 8 -3.48 -4.75 6.31
C ASN A 8 -2.16 -4.85 5.54
N PHE A 9 -1.19 -3.99 5.88
CA PHE A 9 0.12 -3.95 5.24
C PHE A 9 0.92 -5.20 5.59
N ARG A 10 1.28 -5.98 4.56
CA ARG A 10 1.93 -7.28 4.72
C ARG A 10 2.87 -7.58 3.57
N LEU A 11 3.98 -8.27 3.86
CA LEU A 11 4.83 -8.81 2.81
C LEU A 11 4.07 -9.89 2.04
N THR A 12 4.17 -9.82 0.71
CA THR A 12 3.66 -10.84 -0.21
C THR A 12 4.78 -11.55 -0.96
N ASP A 13 5.97 -10.94 -0.95
CA ASP A 13 7.21 -11.49 -1.51
C ASP A 13 8.41 -10.87 -0.77
N ARG A 14 9.63 -11.35 -1.05
CA ARG A 14 10.89 -10.77 -0.55
C ARG A 14 10.98 -9.27 -0.82
N ASN A 15 10.49 -8.78 -1.95
CA ASN A 15 10.59 -7.37 -2.34
C ASN A 15 9.22 -6.73 -2.64
N LYS A 16 8.13 -7.32 -2.13
CA LYS A 16 6.78 -6.80 -2.33
C LYS A 16 5.97 -6.86 -1.04
N ALA A 17 5.19 -5.82 -0.83
CA ALA A 17 4.12 -5.81 0.15
C ALA A 17 2.81 -5.39 -0.50
N ASN A 18 1.71 -5.78 0.12
CA ASN A 18 0.38 -5.33 -0.23
C ASN A 18 -0.22 -4.60 0.97
N GLY A 19 -1.01 -3.56 0.70
CA GLY A 19 -1.76 -2.83 1.71
C GLY A 19 -3.09 -2.36 1.13
N ASP A 20 -4.13 -2.41 1.95
CA ASP A 20 -5.46 -1.98 1.58
C ASP A 20 -5.54 -0.46 1.70
N ALA A 21 -5.53 0.23 0.56
CA ALA A 21 -5.84 1.65 0.51
C ALA A 21 -7.34 1.86 0.70
N VAL A 22 -7.70 2.52 1.79
CA VAL A 22 -9.09 2.80 2.16
C VAL A 22 -9.49 4.17 1.65
N PHE A 23 -10.60 4.21 0.93
CA PHE A 23 -11.18 5.44 0.40
C PHE A 23 -12.64 5.58 0.83
N GLU A 24 -13.08 6.83 0.92
CA GLU A 24 -14.49 7.20 1.04
C GLU A 24 -15.01 7.68 -0.32
N VAL A 25 -16.09 7.05 -0.79
CA VAL A 25 -16.81 7.39 -2.02
C VAL A 25 -18.30 7.37 -1.70
N GLU A 26 -18.99 8.50 -1.89
CA GLU A 26 -20.44 8.61 -1.64
C GLU A 26 -20.87 8.16 -0.23
N GLY A 27 -20.03 8.44 0.78
CA GLY A 27 -20.27 8.05 2.18
C GLY A 27 -20.04 6.57 2.48
N GLN A 28 -19.51 5.80 1.52
CA GLN A 28 -19.18 4.38 1.70
C GLN A 28 -17.66 4.16 1.67
N LEU A 29 -17.21 3.26 2.53
CA LEU A 29 -15.82 2.81 2.55
C LEU A 29 -15.60 1.78 1.45
N VAL A 30 -14.60 2.04 0.62
CA VAL A 30 -14.17 1.17 -0.47
C VAL A 30 -12.66 0.95 -0.38
N LYS A 31 -12.19 -0.18 -0.89
CA LYS A 31 -10.78 -0.58 -0.78
C LYS A 31 -10.16 -0.80 -2.16
N ALA A 32 -8.89 -0.42 -2.27
CA ALA A 32 -8.01 -0.82 -3.35
C ALA A 32 -6.75 -1.47 -2.77
N ASP A 33 -6.37 -2.61 -3.32
CA ASP A 33 -5.08 -3.24 -3.03
C ASP A 33 -3.97 -2.42 -3.68
N PHE A 34 -3.08 -1.86 -2.88
CA PHE A 34 -1.86 -1.22 -3.35
C PHE A 34 -0.69 -2.17 -3.19
N ILE A 35 0.06 -2.35 -4.28
CA ILE A 35 1.25 -3.20 -4.34
C ILE A 35 2.47 -2.31 -4.21
N PHE A 36 3.23 -2.50 -3.14
CA PHE A 36 4.42 -1.74 -2.79
C PHE A 36 5.67 -2.54 -3.17
N TYR A 37 6.51 -1.97 -4.05
CA TYR A 37 7.79 -2.56 -4.41
C TYR A 37 8.86 -2.04 -3.46
N LEU A 38 9.53 -2.96 -2.76
CA LEU A 38 10.42 -2.65 -1.65
C LEU A 38 11.88 -2.93 -2.00
N GLN A 39 12.78 -2.11 -1.47
CA GLN A 39 14.22 -2.34 -1.47
C GLN A 39 14.77 -1.97 -0.10
N GLY A 40 15.32 -2.96 0.62
CA GLY A 40 15.69 -2.76 2.03
C GLY A 40 14.47 -2.33 2.85
N GLU A 41 14.58 -1.17 3.48
CA GLU A 41 13.54 -0.54 4.31
C GLU A 41 12.78 0.57 3.57
N ASP A 42 13.03 0.73 2.27
CA ASP A 42 12.41 1.75 1.43
C ASP A 42 11.35 1.16 0.48
N CYS A 43 10.38 2.01 0.14
CA CYS A 43 9.39 1.75 -0.91
C CYS A 43 9.75 2.51 -2.20
N LEU A 44 10.07 1.78 -3.27
CA LEU A 44 10.53 2.33 -4.55
C LEU A 44 9.40 2.75 -5.47
N SER A 45 8.31 2.00 -5.50
CA SER A 45 7.13 2.31 -6.32
C SER A 45 5.88 1.65 -5.75
N ILE A 46 4.73 2.17 -6.16
CA ILE A 46 3.41 1.70 -5.74
C ILE A 46 2.61 1.47 -7.02
N ARG A 47 1.88 0.35 -7.10
CA ARG A 47 0.98 0.04 -8.20
C ARG A 47 -0.41 -0.30 -7.69
N VAL A 48 -1.40 -0.06 -8.54
CA VAL A 48 -2.78 -0.49 -8.29
C VAL A 48 -2.89 -1.99 -8.53
N GLY A 49 -3.42 -2.71 -7.55
CA GLY A 49 -3.81 -4.11 -7.63
C GLY A 49 -5.32 -4.23 -7.89
N ARG A 50 -5.96 -5.21 -7.24
CA ARG A 50 -7.42 -5.36 -7.30
C ARG A 50 -8.10 -4.24 -6.52
N HIS A 51 -9.24 -3.77 -6.97
CA HIS A 51 -9.99 -2.74 -6.26
C HIS A 51 -11.49 -2.93 -6.41
N ASP A 52 -12.23 -2.27 -5.54
CA ASP A 52 -13.68 -2.16 -5.63
C ASP A 52 -14.11 -1.59 -6.99
N THR A 53 -15.20 -2.09 -7.57
CA THR A 53 -15.72 -1.65 -8.87
C THR A 53 -16.21 -0.21 -8.86
N ARG A 54 -16.48 0.36 -7.68
CA ARG A 54 -16.80 1.78 -7.50
C ARG A 54 -15.59 2.70 -7.65
N LEU A 55 -14.38 2.15 -7.67
CA LEU A 55 -13.15 2.88 -7.94
C LEU A 55 -12.73 2.69 -9.39
N SER A 56 -12.41 3.78 -10.08
CA SER A 56 -11.80 3.69 -11.40
C SER A 56 -10.30 3.42 -11.30
N THR A 57 -9.79 2.45 -12.07
CA THR A 57 -8.35 2.18 -12.16
C THR A 57 -7.58 3.45 -12.54
N LYS A 58 -8.11 4.24 -13.49
CA LYS A 58 -7.51 5.49 -13.95
C LYS A 58 -7.41 6.52 -12.81
N GLU A 59 -8.45 6.63 -11.98
CA GLU A 59 -8.44 7.55 -10.84
C GLU A 59 -7.43 7.12 -9.78
N LEU A 60 -7.32 5.82 -9.51
CA LEU A 60 -6.33 5.28 -8.59
C LEU A 60 -4.90 5.49 -9.10
N GLU A 61 -4.64 5.29 -10.39
CA GLU A 61 -3.34 5.56 -11.01
C GLU A 61 -2.98 7.04 -10.95
N SER A 62 -3.93 7.94 -11.25
CA SER A 62 -3.74 9.38 -11.07
C SER A 62 -3.44 9.73 -9.60
N TYR A 63 -4.21 9.17 -8.66
CA TYR A 63 -3.97 9.37 -7.23
C TYR A 63 -2.56 8.93 -6.81
N LEU A 64 -2.11 7.75 -7.26
CA LEU A 64 -0.76 7.26 -6.99
C LEU A 64 0.30 8.18 -7.58
N LYS A 65 0.13 8.67 -8.81
CA LYS A 65 1.07 9.59 -9.44
C LYS A 65 1.25 10.86 -8.61
N ASP A 66 0.14 11.45 -8.18
CA ASP A 66 0.12 12.74 -7.48
C ASP A 66 0.57 12.62 -6.02
N ASN A 67 0.38 11.45 -5.39
CA ASN A 67 0.63 11.25 -3.96
C ASN A 67 1.79 10.28 -3.66
N SER A 68 2.51 9.79 -4.68
CA SER A 68 3.50 8.72 -4.54
C SER A 68 4.54 8.97 -3.43
N LEU A 69 5.07 10.19 -3.34
CA LEU A 69 6.06 10.55 -2.32
C LEU A 69 5.45 10.55 -0.91
N ALA A 70 4.24 11.08 -0.75
CA ALA A 70 3.55 11.12 0.54
C ALA A 70 3.20 9.70 1.01
N LEU A 71 2.70 8.85 0.12
CA LEU A 71 2.39 7.46 0.41
C LEU A 71 3.63 6.66 0.83
N ARG A 72 4.78 6.85 0.17
CA ARG A 72 6.03 6.20 0.57
C ARG A 72 6.47 6.59 1.98
N LYS A 73 6.35 7.87 2.34
CA LYS A 73 6.64 8.34 3.70
C LYS A 73 5.67 7.74 4.71
N LEU A 74 4.38 7.69 4.37
CA LEU A 74 3.32 7.13 5.20
C LEU A 74 3.58 5.65 5.54
N VAL A 75 3.96 4.84 4.55
CA VAL A 75 4.15 3.38 4.75
C VAL A 75 5.53 2.99 5.25
N LYS A 76 6.47 3.93 5.40
CA LYS A 76 7.84 3.61 5.85
C LYS A 76 7.87 2.85 7.19
N PRO A 77 7.13 3.26 8.24
CA PRO A 77 7.09 2.51 9.50
C PRO A 77 6.56 1.07 9.31
N GLU A 78 5.60 0.88 8.41
CA GLU A 78 5.04 -0.44 8.11
C GLU A 78 6.04 -1.32 7.34
N VAL A 79 6.83 -0.75 6.43
CA VAL A 79 7.92 -1.46 5.75
C VAL A 79 8.96 -1.96 6.75
N GLU A 80 9.40 -1.10 7.67
CA GLU A 80 10.35 -1.46 8.74
C GLU A 80 9.78 -2.57 9.63
N ARG A 81 8.50 -2.46 10.01
CA ARG A 81 7.79 -3.46 10.83
C ARG A 81 7.79 -4.83 10.16
N VAL A 82 7.29 -4.94 8.93
CA VAL A 82 7.18 -6.25 8.26
C VAL A 82 8.54 -6.85 7.92
N ARG A 83 9.56 -6.02 7.68
CA ARG A 83 10.95 -6.47 7.49
C ARG A 83 11.53 -7.06 8.77
N ARG A 84 11.30 -6.41 9.90
CA ARG A 84 11.73 -6.90 11.21
C ARG A 84 11.05 -8.24 11.55
N GLU A 85 9.73 -8.32 11.41
CA GLU A 85 8.95 -9.55 11.62
C GLU A 85 9.47 -10.70 10.76
N ARG A 86 9.80 -10.43 9.49
CA ARG A 86 10.35 -11.47 8.59
C ARG A 86 11.74 -11.94 9.02
N ARG A 87 12.59 -11.07 9.56
CA ARG A 87 13.92 -11.46 10.08
C ARG A 87 13.78 -12.32 11.34
N GLU A 88 12.86 -11.95 12.23
CA GLU A 88 12.58 -12.71 13.45
C GLU A 88 12.06 -14.13 13.13
N GLN A 89 11.22 -14.27 12.11
CA GLN A 89 10.72 -15.58 11.64
C GLN A 89 11.80 -16.49 11.05
N LEU A 90 12.89 -15.94 10.50
CA LEU A 90 13.97 -16.73 9.89
C LEU A 90 15.04 -17.16 10.92
N ASN A 91 15.06 -16.51 12.08
CA ASN A 91 16.02 -16.77 13.15
C ASN A 91 15.44 -17.69 14.25
N ASN A 92 14.17 -18.06 14.14
CA ASN A 92 13.48 -19.06 14.97
C ASN A 92 13.29 -20.35 14.16
#